data_AF-A0A955MBB3-F1
#
_entry.id   AF-A0A955MBB3-F1
#
_cell.length_a   1.000
_cell.length_b   1.000
_cell.length_c   1.000
_cell.angle_alpha   90.00
_cell.angle_beta   90.00
_cell.angle_gamma   90.00
#
_symmetry.space_group_name_H-M   'P 1'
#
loop_
_entity.id
_entity.type
_entity.pdbx_description
1 polymer ?
#
loop_
_entity_poly.entity_id
_entity_poly.type
_entity_poly.pdbx_seq_one_letter_code
_entity_poly.pdbx_strand_id
1 'polypeptide(L)' 'MKITQLRELLKDQRVVEEINKHLWIESQKVGYSIGIERATDEWMRLYAEGWMKYNMPDMYQKYRGKAQKKKPAGKKKK' A
#
# COMPACT_ATOMS: atom_id res chain seq x y z
N MET A 1 7.76 2.68 -2.94
CA MET A 1 7.21 2.45 -4.30
C MET A 1 7.21 3.76 -5.08
N LYS A 2 7.23 3.74 -6.41
CA LYS A 2 7.08 4.97 -7.21
C LYS A 2 5.61 5.43 -7.19
N ILE A 3 5.34 6.73 -7.09
CA ILE A 3 3.97 7.28 -7.12
C ILE A 3 3.17 6.83 -8.36
N THR A 4 3.83 6.67 -9.50
CA THR A 4 3.20 6.22 -10.75
C THR A 4 2.62 4.80 -10.65
N GLN A 5 3.24 3.94 -9.86
CA GLN A 5 2.80 2.57 -9.63
C GLN A 5 1.58 2.50 -8.70
N LEU A 6 1.55 3.39 -7.71
CA LEU A 6 0.42 3.50 -6.79
C LEU A 6 -0.84 3.99 -7.51
N ARG A 7 -0.69 4.84 -8.53
CA ARG A 7 -1.79 5.26 -9.40
C ARG A 7 -2.35 4.12 -10.26
N GLU A 8 -1.53 3.16 -10.65
CA GLU A 8 -2.01 1.98 -11.39
C GLU A 8 -2.88 1.07 -10.50
N LEU A 9 -2.55 0.96 -9.21
CA LEU A 9 -3.37 0.19 -8.25
C LEU A 9 -4.76 0.77 -8.09
N LEU A 10 -4.93 2.09 -8.15
CA LEU A 10 -6.24 2.74 -8.08
C LEU A 10 -7.17 2.39 -9.25
N LYS A 11 -6.64 1.83 -10.35
CA LYS A 11 -7.47 1.33 -11.45
C LYS A 11 -8.15 0.00 -11.12
N ASP A 12 -7.63 -0.73 -10.13
CA ASP A 12 -8.19 -2.00 -9.69
C ASP A 12 -9.33 -1.75 -8.71
N GLN A 13 -10.53 -2.25 -9.01
CA GLN A 13 -11.70 -2.04 -8.17
C GLN A 13 -11.50 -2.59 -6.75
N ARG A 14 -10.72 -3.67 -6.60
CA ARG A 14 -10.44 -4.27 -5.29
C ARG A 14 -9.66 -3.33 -4.38
N VAL A 15 -8.77 -2.52 -4.96
CA VAL A 15 -7.99 -1.51 -4.22
C VAL A 15 -8.91 -0.37 -3.79
N VAL A 16 -9.81 0.07 -4.67
CA VAL A 16 -10.79 1.12 -4.36
C VAL A 16 -11.72 0.67 -3.23
N GLU A 17 -12.16 -0.59 -3.22
CA GLU A 17 -12.97 -1.15 -2.13
C GLU A 17 -12.23 -1.13 -0.79
N GLU A 18 -10.94 -1.50 -0.77
CA GLU A 18 -10.14 -1.46 0.45
C GLU A 18 -9.92 -0.04 0.96
N ILE A 19 -9.72 0.93 0.07
CA ILE A 19 -9.64 2.35 0.42
C ILE A 19 -10.98 2.83 0.99
N ASN A 20 -12.10 2.45 0.40
CA ASN A 20 -13.43 2.81 0.90
C ASN A 20 -13.73 2.20 2.27
N LYS A 21 -13.29 0.95 2.53
CA LYS A 21 -13.37 0.35 3.86
C LYS A 21 -12.52 1.11 4.87
N HIS A 22 -11.28 1.45 4.52
CA HIS A 22 -10.40 2.25 5.38
C HIS A 22 -11.00 3.62 5.69
N LEU A 23 -11.50 4.31 4.67
CA LEU A 23 -12.22 5.57 4.79
C LEU A 23 -13.39 5.45 5.77
N TRP A 24 -14.21 4.40 5.63
CA TRP A 24 -15.37 4.20 6.49
C TRP A 24 -14.95 3.95 7.94
N ILE A 25 -14.01 3.03 8.19
CA ILE A 25 -13.52 2.70 9.54
C ILE A 25 -12.94 3.93 10.22
N GLU A 26 -12.06 4.66 9.56
CA GLU A 26 -11.45 5.85 10.16
C GLU A 26 -12.48 6.96 10.38
N SER A 27 -13.45 7.13 9.48
CA SER A 27 -14.54 8.09 9.67
C SER A 27 -15.43 7.72 10.86
N GLN A 28 -15.69 6.42 11.09
CA GLN A 28 -16.39 5.95 12.29
C GLN A 28 -15.59 6.24 13.56
N LYS A 29 -14.26 6.05 13.50
CA LYS A 29 -13.36 6.22 14.64
C LYS A 29 -13.22 7.67 15.09
N VAL A 30 -13.12 8.61 14.13
CA VAL A 30 -12.96 10.04 14.45
C VAL A 30 -14.29 10.77 14.61
N GLY A 31 -15.41 10.15 14.22
CA GLY A 31 -16.75 10.75 14.29
C GLY A 31 -17.06 11.78 13.21
N TYR A 32 -16.20 11.92 12.19
CA TYR A 32 -16.41 12.78 11.02
C TYR A 32 -15.75 12.18 9.78
N SER A 33 -16.19 12.58 8.59
CA SER A 33 -15.63 12.07 7.34
C SER A 33 -14.21 12.60 7.13
N ILE A 34 -13.20 11.71 7.13
CA ILE A 34 -11.79 12.11 6.97
C ILE A 34 -11.42 12.52 5.54
N GLY A 35 -12.31 12.24 4.57
CA GLY A 35 -12.12 12.50 3.15
C GLY A 35 -11.36 11.39 2.41
N ILE A 36 -11.75 11.16 1.15
CA ILE A 36 -11.20 10.08 0.31
C ILE A 36 -9.71 10.27 0.03
N GLU A 37 -9.23 11.50 -0.12
CA GLU A 37 -7.83 11.81 -0.43
C GLU A 37 -6.90 11.38 0.72
N ARG A 38 -7.29 11.69 1.96
CA ARG A 38 -6.51 11.33 3.15
C ARG A 38 -6.54 9.83 3.40
N ALA A 39 -7.71 9.21 3.29
CA ALA A 39 -7.84 7.76 3.40
C ALA A 39 -7.01 7.03 2.33
N THR A 40 -6.97 7.57 1.11
CA THR A 40 -6.19 7.02 0.00
C THR A 40 -4.69 7.13 0.27
N ASP A 41 -4.17 8.31 0.67
CA ASP A 41 -2.74 8.47 0.97
C ASP A 41 -2.28 7.56 2.12
N GLU A 42 -3.09 7.47 3.16
CA GLU A 42 -2.80 6.62 4.32
C GLU A 42 -2.85 5.14 3.96
N TRP A 43 -3.87 4.71 3.22
CA TRP A 43 -3.99 3.34 2.73
C TRP A 43 -2.82 2.96 1.81
N MET A 44 -2.43 3.86 0.92
CA MET A 44 -1.28 3.67 0.03
C MET A 44 0.04 3.51 0.79
N ARG A 45 0.21 4.19 1.93
CA ARG A 45 1.42 4.10 2.73
C ARG A 45 1.46 2.84 3.59
N LEU A 46 0.34 2.45 4.17
CA LEU A 46 0.29 1.39 5.19
C LEU A 46 -0.09 0.01 4.61
N TYR A 47 -1.06 -0.03 3.69
CA TYR A 47 -1.69 -1.28 3.26
C TYR A 47 -1.32 -1.70 1.84
N ALA A 48 -0.99 -0.77 0.94
CA ALA A 48 -0.71 -1.11 -0.46
C ALA A 48 0.44 -2.12 -0.63
N GLU A 49 1.48 -2.05 0.20
CA GLU A 49 2.58 -3.02 0.14
C GLU A 49 2.13 -4.45 0.48
N GLY A 50 1.37 -4.60 1.56
CA GLY A 50 0.82 -5.90 1.97
C GLY A 50 -0.20 -6.44 0.97
N TRP A 51 -1.06 -5.55 0.46
CA TRP A 51 -2.05 -5.91 -0.54
C TRP A 51 -1.42 -6.41 -1.84
N MET A 52 -0.37 -5.73 -2.34
CA MET A 52 0.38 -6.18 -3.51
C MET A 52 1.09 -7.51 -3.27
N LYS A 53 1.69 -7.71 -2.09
CA LYS A 53 2.35 -8.97 -1.75
C LYS A 53 1.38 -10.16 -1.85
N TYR A 54 0.14 -9.98 -1.43
CA TYR A 54 -0.86 -11.04 -1.40
C TYR A 54 -1.59 -11.22 -2.75
N ASN A 55 -2.05 -10.13 -3.35
CA ASN A 55 -2.87 -10.17 -4.57
C ASN A 55 -2.04 -10.16 -5.85
N MET A 56 -0.81 -9.64 -5.82
CA MET A 56 0.06 -9.50 -6.99
C MET A 56 1.50 -9.94 -6.67
N PRO A 57 1.73 -11.20 -6.30
CA PRO A 57 3.04 -11.68 -5.85
C PRO A 57 4.13 -11.50 -6.93
N ASP A 58 3.80 -11.70 -8.21
CA ASP A 58 4.75 -11.58 -9.33
C ASP A 58 5.26 -10.13 -9.53
N MET A 59 4.32 -9.19 -9.53
CA MET A 59 4.62 -7.75 -9.55
C MET A 59 5.37 -7.33 -8.28
N TYR A 60 4.92 -7.76 -7.10
CA TYR A 60 5.59 -7.49 -5.84
C TYR A 60 7.05 -7.97 -5.84
N GLN A 61 7.32 -9.18 -6.35
CA GLN A 61 8.66 -9.74 -6.49
C GLN A 61 9.54 -8.83 -7.36
N LYS A 62 9.01 -8.36 -8.50
CA LYS A 62 9.69 -7.47 -9.45
C LYS A 62 9.99 -6.09 -8.84
N TYR A 63 9.10 -5.57 -8.00
CA TYR A 63 9.29 -4.27 -7.33
C TYR A 63 10.19 -4.35 -6.10
N ARG A 64 10.07 -5.42 -5.30
CA ARG A 64 10.92 -5.70 -4.14
C ARG A 64 12.35 -6.03 -4.53
N GLY A 65 12.55 -6.74 -5.65
CA GLY A 65 13.88 -7.04 -6.20
C GLY A 65 14.70 -5.79 -6.55
N LYS A 66 14.04 -4.65 -6.85
CA LYS A 66 14.71 -3.35 -7.02
C LYS A 66 15.01 -2.64 -5.69
N ALA A 67 14.21 -2.87 -4.65
CA ALA A 67 14.45 -2.34 -3.30
C ALA A 67 15.55 -3.11 -2.53
N GLN A 68 15.67 -4.43 -2.76
CA GLN A 68 16.73 -5.24 -2.14
C GLN A 68 18.14 -4.96 -2.67
N LYS A 69 18.30 -4.39 -3.88
CA LYS A 69 19.61 -3.91 -4.35
C LYS A 69 20.13 -2.67 -3.59
N LYS A 70 19.36 -2.09 -2.67
CA LYS A 70 19.75 -0.96 -1.81
C LYS A 70 19.66 -1.25 -0.29
N LYS A 71 19.71 -2.51 0.13
CA LYS A 71 20.06 -2.82 1.53
C LYS A 71 21.50 -3.35 1.55
N PRO A 72 22.47 -2.63 2.15
CA PRO A 72 23.72 -3.30 2.49
C PRO A 72 23.37 -4.45 3.43
N ALA A 73 23.95 -5.62 3.16
CA ALA A 73 23.86 -6.79 3.99
C ALA A 73 24.49 -6.48 5.37
N GLY A 74 23.69 -5.94 6.28
CA GLY A 74 24.03 -5.72 7.68
C GLY A 74 23.91 -7.01 8.47
N LYS A 75 24.92 -7.87 8.31
CA LYS A 75 25.47 -8.87 9.26
C LYS A 75 24.52 -9.74 10.11
N LYS A 76 24.62 -11.04 9.83
CA LYS A 76 24.56 -12.14 10.82
C LYS A 76 25.40 -11.84 12.06
N LYS A 77 24.92 -12.28 13.23
CA LYS A 77 25.66 -12.88 14.37
C LYS A 77 24.65 -12.99 15.54
N LYS A 78 24.56 -14.06 16.32
CA LYS A 78 25.38 -15.26 16.54
C LYS A 78 24.45 -16.31 17.15
#